data_AF-A0A1V5LHK3-F1
#
_entry.id   AF-A0A1V5LHK3-F1
#
_cell.length_a   1.000
_cell.length_b   1.000
_cell.length_c   1.000
_cell.angle_alpha   90.00
_cell.angle_beta   90.00
_cell.angle_gamma   90.00
#
_symmetry.space_group_name_H-M   'P 1'
#
loop_
_entity.id
_entity.type
_entity.pdbx_description
1 polymer ?
#
loop_
_entity_poly.entity_id
_entity_poly.type
_entity_poly.pdbx_seq_one_letter_code
_entity_poly.pdbx_strand_id
1 'polypeptide(L)' 'MQDNFMKIQIHKIQVDKWCEGCRLQADPGPTYVLDWIQNNGPWFRESYEVSICKECKHWARCGHNLQRTCPGFEPE' A
#
# COMPACT_ATOMS: atom_id res chain seq x y z
N MET A 1 3.97 -13.02 -9.78
CA MET A 1 3.07 -11.86 -9.95
C MET A 1 1.82 -11.90 -9.03
N GLN A 2 1.23 -13.06 -8.73
CA GLN A 2 0.07 -13.18 -7.82
C GLN A 2 0.39 -12.95 -6.32
N ASP A 3 1.67 -12.85 -5.96
CA ASP A 3 2.16 -12.88 -4.57
C ASP A 3 2.52 -11.49 -3.98
N ASN A 4 2.43 -10.42 -4.80
CA ASN A 4 2.82 -9.08 -4.38
C ASN A 4 1.66 -8.27 -3.77
N PHE A 5 0.40 -8.60 -4.08
CA PHE A 5 -0.77 -7.86 -3.62
C PHE A 5 -0.80 -7.72 -2.10
N MET A 6 -0.74 -8.83 -1.38
CA MET A 6 -0.80 -8.85 0.08
C MET A 6 0.40 -8.13 0.70
N LYS A 7 1.60 -8.32 0.15
CA LYS A 7 2.82 -7.68 0.65
C LYS A 7 2.75 -6.16 0.49
N ILE A 8 2.25 -5.68 -0.65
CA ILE A 8 2.07 -4.25 -0.92
C ILE A 8 0.95 -3.67 -0.05
N GLN A 9 -0.16 -4.40 0.14
CA GLN A 9 -1.26 -3.96 1.00
C GLN A 9 -0.82 -3.82 2.45
N ILE A 10 -0.08 -4.80 2.97
CA ILE A 10 0.49 -4.76 4.32
C ILE A 10 1.41 -3.54 4.46
N HIS A 11 2.30 -3.31 3.49
CA HIS A 11 3.19 -2.14 3.51
C HIS A 11 2.38 -0.83 3.49
N LYS A 12 1.35 -0.72 2.66
CA LYS A 12 0.49 0.46 2.62
C LYS A 12 -0.19 0.72 3.98
N ILE A 13 -0.75 -0.33 4.61
CA ILE A 13 -1.35 -0.24 5.94
C ILE A 13 -0.32 0.23 6.98
N GLN A 14 0.91 -0.29 6.94
CA GLN A 14 1.98 0.12 7.85
C GLN A 14 2.34 1.59 7.70
N VAL A 15 2.46 2.09 6.47
CA VAL A 15 2.73 3.50 6.17
C VAL A 15 1.58 4.37 6.69
N ASP A 16 0.33 4.02 6.39
CA ASP A 16 -0.83 4.81 6.79
C ASP A 16 -1.01 4.81 8.31
N LYS A 17 -0.83 3.65 8.97
CA LYS A 17 -0.85 3.55 10.43
C LYS A 17 0.26 4.39 11.08
N TRP A 18 1.45 4.41 10.49
CA TRP A 18 2.55 5.25 10.96
C TRP A 18 2.20 6.73 10.85
N CYS A 19 1.72 7.17 9.68
CA CYS A 19 1.29 8.56 9.47
C CYS A 19 0.19 8.97 10.44
N GLU A 20 -0.80 8.11 10.68
CA GLU A 20 -1.86 8.36 11.65
C GLU A 20 -1.29 8.44 13.08
N GLY A 21 -0.36 7.55 13.44
CA GLY A 21 0.29 7.59 14.74
C GLY A 21 1.10 8.87 14.97
N CYS A 22 1.80 9.36 13.95
CA CYS A 22 2.46 10.66 13.99
C CYS A 22 1.45 11.81 14.20
N ARG A 23 0.29 11.75 13.54
CA ARG A 23 -0.78 12.75 13.67
C ARG A 23 -1.40 12.76 15.07
N LEU A 24 -1.61 11.59 15.66
CA LEU A 24 -2.21 11.41 16.99
C LEU A 24 -1.19 11.52 18.14
N GLN A 25 0.11 11.46 17.83
CA GLN A 25 1.20 11.29 18.81
C GLN A 25 1.03 10.06 19.71
N ALA A 26 0.39 9.00 19.18
CA ALA A 26 0.10 7.77 19.89
C ALA A 26 -0.05 6.59 18.90
N ASP A 27 0.06 5.34 19.36
CA ASP A 27 -0.28 4.18 18.52
C ASP A 27 -1.80 4.21 18.22
N PRO A 28 -2.23 4.20 16.95
CA PRO A 28 -3.66 4.12 16.59
C PRO A 28 -4.35 2.83 17.08
N GLY A 29 -3.59 1.84 17.55
CA GLY A 29 -4.09 0.62 18.14
C GLY A 29 -4.29 -0.51 17.13
N PRO A 30 -4.77 -1.68 17.60
CA PRO A 30 -4.94 -2.87 16.77
C PRO A 30 -6.18 -2.81 15.87
N THR A 31 -7.22 -2.05 16.24
CA THR A 31 -8.46 -1.92 15.45
C THR A 31 -8.26 -1.17 14.15
N TYR A 32 -7.27 -0.26 14.12
CA TYR A 32 -6.93 0.53 12.93
C TYR A 32 -6.77 -0.31 11.66
N VAL A 33 -6.15 -1.49 11.77
CA VAL A 33 -5.91 -2.37 10.61
C VAL A 33 -7.23 -2.89 10.04
N LEU A 34 -8.16 -3.29 10.91
CA LEU A 34 -9.48 -3.79 10.49
C LEU A 34 -10.30 -2.68 9.85
N ASP A 35 -10.33 -1.50 10.48
CA ASP A 35 -11.04 -0.32 9.96
C ASP A 35 -10.43 0.12 8.62
N TRP A 36 -9.11 0.08 8.49
CA TRP A 36 -8.43 0.40 7.24
C TRP A 36 -8.84 -0.57 6.13
N ILE A 37 -8.85 -1.89 6.40
CA ILE A 37 -9.24 -2.90 5.41
C ILE A 37 -10.71 -2.72 4.98
N GLN A 38 -11.60 -2.47 5.93
CA GLN A 38 -13.02 -2.28 5.65
C GLN A 38 -13.28 -1.03 4.80
N ASN A 39 -12.61 0.08 5.11
CA ASN A 39 -12.87 1.37 4.48
C ASN A 39 -12.04 1.61 3.20
N ASN A 40 -10.80 1.10 3.14
CA ASN A 40 -9.87 1.35 2.03
C ASN A 40 -9.61 0.12 1.15
N GLY A 41 -9.98 -1.08 1.60
CA GLY A 41 -9.72 -2.34 0.89
C GLY A 41 -10.23 -2.37 -0.56
N PRO A 42 -11.50 -1.99 -0.83
CA PRO A 42 -12.02 -1.93 -2.20
C PRO A 42 -11.22 -0.97 -3.09
N TRP A 43 -10.99 0.26 -2.64
CA TRP A 43 -10.19 1.26 -3.35
C TRP A 43 -8.76 0.78 -3.62
N PHE A 44 -8.13 0.16 -2.62
CA PHE A 44 -6.77 -0.35 -2.73
C PHE A 44 -6.68 -1.43 -3.81
N ARG A 45 -7.66 -2.35 -3.85
CA ARG A 45 -7.72 -3.40 -4.87
C ARG A 45 -7.85 -2.81 -6.27
N GLU A 46 -8.80 -1.89 -6.47
CA GLU A 46 -9.00 -1.25 -7.77
C GLU A 46 -7.76 -0.47 -8.23
N SER A 47 -7.12 0.26 -7.30
CA SER A 47 -5.91 1.03 -7.57
C SER A 47 -4.70 0.13 -7.85
N TYR A 48 -4.60 -1.01 -7.15
CA TYR A 48 -3.58 -2.01 -7.42
C TYR A 48 -3.71 -2.59 -8.82
N GLU A 49 -4.92 -2.93 -9.27
CA GLU A 49 -5.10 -3.53 -10.60
C GLU A 49 -4.60 -2.65 -11.74
N VAL A 50 -4.70 -1.32 -11.59
CA VAL A 50 -4.24 -0.36 -12.60
C VAL A 50 -2.86 0.23 -12.32
N SER A 51 -2.16 -0.22 -11.27
CA SER A 51 -0.86 0.30 -10.86
C SER A 51 0.27 -0.37 -11.65
N ILE A 52 1.20 0.44 -12.19
CA ILE A 52 2.44 -0.04 -12.80
C ILE A 52 3.46 -0.47 -11.72
N CYS A 53 3.34 0.06 -10.49
CA CYS A 53 4.28 -0.24 -9.42
C CYS A 53 4.24 -1.70 -8.94
N LYS A 54 3.17 -2.46 -9.25
CA LYS A 54 3.07 -3.89 -8.91
C LYS A 54 3.99 -4.78 -9.75
N GLU A 55 4.43 -4.27 -10.90
CA GLU A 55 5.30 -4.95 -11.88
C GLU A 55 6.74 -4.43 -11.83
N CYS A 56 7.03 -3.49 -10.93
CA CYS A 56 8.36 -2.91 -10.79
C CYS A 56 9.28 -3.87 -10.03
N LYS A 57 10.54 -4.03 -10.48
CA LYS A 57 11.61 -4.72 -9.74
C LYS A 57 11.75 -4.22 -8.30
N HIS A 58 11.45 -2.94 -8.06
CA HIS A 58 11.50 -2.30 -6.75
C HIS A 58 10.14 -2.24 -6.03
N TRP A 59 9.16 -3.08 -6.41
CA TRP A 59 7.80 -3.07 -5.86
C TRP A 59 7.77 -3.12 -4.33
N ALA A 60 8.74 -3.78 -3.69
CA ALA A 60 8.82 -3.85 -2.23
C ALA A 60 8.97 -2.47 -1.57
N ARG A 61 9.59 -1.50 -2.28
CA ARG A 61 9.79 -0.12 -1.82
C ARG A 61 8.71 0.83 -2.32
N CYS A 62 8.31 0.74 -3.59
CA CYS A 62 7.42 1.73 -4.23
C CYS A 62 6.01 1.20 -4.56
N GLY A 63 5.75 -0.10 -4.37
CA GLY A 63 4.48 -0.74 -4.73
C GLY A 63 3.28 -0.09 -4.06
N HIS A 64 3.43 0.37 -2.82
CA HIS A 64 2.37 1.00 -2.04
C HIS A 64 1.95 2.39 -2.56
N ASN A 65 2.73 2.97 -3.48
CA ASN A 65 2.39 4.25 -4.13
C ASN A 65 1.26 4.08 -5.15
N LEU A 66 1.02 2.86 -5.64
CA LEU A 66 -0.08 2.53 -6.55
C LEU A 66 -0.17 3.45 -7.79
N GLN A 67 0.97 3.89 -8.31
CA GLN A 67 1.00 4.84 -9.43
C GLN A 67 0.65 4.15 -10.74
N ARG A 68 -0.06 4.85 -11.62
CA ARG A 68 -0.31 4.40 -13.00
C ARG A 68 0.86 4.68 -13.93
N THR A 69 1.69 5.65 -13.58
CA THR A 69 2.87 6.08 -14.33
C THR A 69 4.00 6.37 -13.35
N CYS A 70 5.21 5.89 -13.65
CA CYS A 70 6.36 6.07 -12.76
C CYS A 70 7.64 6.27 -13.61
N PRO A 71 8.31 7.44 -13.54
CA PRO A 71 9.53 7.70 -14.30
C PRO A 71 10.71 6.79 -13.92
N GLY A 72 10.72 6.26 -12.70
CA GLY A 72 11.71 5.29 -12.20
C GLY A 72 11.25 3.84 -12.28
N PHE A 73 10.27 3.53 -13.15
CA PHE A 73 9.82 2.17 -13.34
C PHE A 73 10.93 1.32 -13.98
N GLU A 74 11.29 0.23 -13.31
CA GLU A 74 12.17 -0.81 -13.83
C GLU A 74 11.37 -2.12 -13.86
N PRO A 75 11.08 -2.70 -15.03
CA PRO A 75 10.38 -3.98 -15.09
C PRO A 75 11.23 -5.11 -14.48
N GLU A 76 10.56 -6.08 -13.85
CA GLU A 76 11.19 -7.31 -13.34
C GLU A 76 11.67 -8.24 -14.47
#